data_AF-A0A948I1J8-F1
#
_entry.id   AF-A0A948I1J8-F1
#
_cell.length_a   1.000
_cell.length_b   1.000
_cell.length_c   1.000
_cell.angle_alpha   90.00
_cell.angle_beta   90.00
_cell.angle_gamma   90.00
#
_symmetry.space_group_name_H-M   'P 1'
#
loop_
_entity.id
_entity.type
_entity.pdbx_description
1 polymer ?
#
loop_
_entity_poly.entity_id
_entity_poly.type
_entity_poly.pdbx_seq_one_letter_code
_entity_poly.pdbx_strand_id
1 'polypeptide(L)'
;MSDAPHTDEQLAKAAHCAAPDDLYSLNARELISRTCRAFLDGVRATPTELLFNADLQRKLSDAGTNYAGAVQKIAIAQVSGVKNRDVAGRIKEIFALCDTVRDRLLKATADAPVDILVAATLAQQLGSLPADPQEREIRLSMMLAKTLQEDKDWAGKARLILSFLAAIPEGRDALADQVPFDKALGEIL
;
A
#
# COMPACT_ATOMS: atom_id res chain seq x y z
N MET A 1 21.51 -0.16 -15.00
CA MET A 1 20.07 0.11 -15.23
C MET A 1 19.91 1.62 -15.15
N SER A 2 19.26 2.26 -16.12
CA SER A 2 19.26 3.72 -16.25
C SER A 2 18.39 4.36 -15.16
N ASP A 3 19.02 5.11 -14.26
CA ASP A 3 18.41 5.95 -13.19
C ASP A 3 17.71 7.21 -13.74
N ALA A 4 17.05 7.11 -14.89
CA ALA A 4 16.27 8.22 -15.41
C ALA A 4 14.90 8.22 -14.70
N PRO A 5 14.44 9.34 -14.10
CA PRO A 5 13.13 9.40 -13.48
C PRO A 5 12.06 9.09 -14.53
N HIS A 6 11.21 8.09 -14.24
CA HIS A 6 10.09 7.76 -15.09
C HIS A 6 9.13 8.95 -15.19
N THR A 7 8.72 9.30 -16.41
CA THR A 7 7.57 10.20 -16.60
C THR A 7 6.33 9.59 -15.95
N ASP A 8 5.33 10.42 -15.61
CA ASP A 8 4.06 9.91 -15.05
C ASP A 8 3.44 8.83 -15.97
N GLU A 9 3.58 8.99 -17.29
CA GLU A 9 3.08 8.02 -18.26
C GLU A 9 3.86 6.69 -18.23
N GLN A 10 5.20 6.74 -18.18
CA GLN A 10 6.04 5.55 -18.08
C GLN A 10 5.77 4.78 -16.79
N LEU A 11 5.67 5.49 -15.67
CA LEU A 11 5.35 4.86 -14.38
C LEU A 11 3.95 4.25 -14.41
N ALA A 12 2.94 4.97 -14.93
CA ALA A 12 1.59 4.43 -15.02
C ALA A 12 1.51 3.15 -15.87
N LYS A 13 2.27 3.07 -16.96
CA LYS A 13 2.41 1.87 -17.79
C LYS A 13 3.14 0.74 -17.05
N ALA A 14 4.22 1.06 -16.34
CA ALA A 14 4.97 0.09 -15.54
C ALA A 14 4.19 -0.43 -14.31
N ALA A 15 3.21 0.34 -13.84
CA ALA A 15 2.31 0.01 -12.74
C ALA A 15 0.96 -0.57 -13.22
N HIS A 16 0.91 -1.17 -14.42
CA HIS A 16 -0.33 -1.75 -14.92
C HIS A 16 -0.80 -2.93 -14.06
N CYS A 17 -1.88 -2.73 -13.31
CA CYS A 17 -2.51 -3.77 -12.50
C CYS A 17 -3.53 -4.58 -13.33
N ALA A 18 -3.32 -5.89 -13.43
CA ALA A 18 -4.23 -6.85 -14.06
C ALA A 18 -5.04 -7.66 -13.02
N ALA A 19 -4.50 -7.81 -11.81
CA ALA A 19 -5.12 -8.48 -10.68
C ALA A 19 -5.02 -7.61 -9.40
N PRO A 20 -5.84 -7.86 -8.37
CA PRO A 20 -5.82 -7.05 -7.14
C PRO A 20 -4.45 -6.99 -6.47
N ASP A 21 -3.67 -8.08 -6.51
CA ASP A 21 -2.36 -8.15 -5.85
C ASP A 21 -1.30 -7.27 -6.51
N ASP A 22 -1.51 -6.87 -7.77
CA ASP A 22 -0.62 -5.94 -8.48
C ASP A 22 -0.63 -4.54 -7.85
N LEU A 23 -1.69 -4.17 -7.11
CA LEU A 23 -1.76 -2.91 -6.37
C LEU A 23 -0.70 -2.83 -5.26
N TYR A 24 -0.20 -3.99 -4.78
CA TYR A 24 0.86 -4.05 -3.78
C TYR A 24 2.26 -3.98 -4.39
N SER A 25 2.41 -3.90 -5.72
CA SER A 25 3.71 -3.80 -6.37
C SER A 25 4.41 -2.47 -6.09
N LEU A 26 5.74 -2.43 -6.20
CA LEU A 26 6.54 -1.21 -6.00
C LEU A 26 6.06 -0.07 -6.92
N ASN A 27 5.92 -0.34 -8.21
CA ASN A 27 5.49 0.66 -9.20
C ASN A 27 4.06 1.16 -8.91
N ALA A 28 3.15 0.28 -8.48
CA ALA A 28 1.79 0.68 -8.10
C ALA A 28 1.79 1.61 -6.88
N ARG A 29 2.57 1.29 -5.84
CA ARG A 29 2.68 2.16 -4.65
C ARG A 29 3.34 3.50 -4.96
N GLU A 30 4.36 3.53 -5.81
CA GLU A 30 4.96 4.78 -6.29
C GLU A 30 3.94 5.62 -7.08
N LEU A 31 3.17 4.99 -7.97
CA LEU A 31 2.12 5.69 -8.72
C LEU A 31 1.02 6.22 -7.79
N ILE A 32 0.61 5.45 -6.79
CA ILE A 32 -0.35 5.88 -5.75
C ILE A 32 0.21 7.08 -4.99
N SER A 33 1.48 7.05 -4.58
CA SER A 33 2.15 8.17 -3.90
C SER A 33 2.09 9.46 -4.72
N ARG A 34 2.33 9.38 -6.03
CA ARG A 34 2.30 10.55 -6.93
C ARG A 34 0.88 11.04 -7.20
N THR A 35 -0.02 10.12 -7.55
CA THR A 35 -1.37 10.46 -8.02
C THR A 35 -2.33 10.83 -6.88
N CYS A 36 -2.12 10.28 -5.69
CA CYS A 36 -2.93 10.53 -4.50
C CYS A 36 -2.23 11.44 -3.48
N ARG A 37 -1.11 12.09 -3.85
CA ARG A 37 -0.27 12.89 -2.93
C ARG A 37 -1.06 13.87 -2.06
N ALA A 38 -1.92 14.68 -2.67
CA ALA A 38 -2.70 15.67 -1.93
C ALA A 38 -3.60 15.06 -0.84
N PHE A 39 -4.17 13.88 -1.12
CA PHE A 39 -4.93 13.13 -0.12
C PHE A 39 -4.01 12.56 0.97
N LEU A 40 -2.95 11.86 0.56
CA LEU A 40 -2.00 11.20 1.46
C LEU A 40 -1.33 12.19 2.42
N ASP A 41 -0.90 13.35 1.93
CA ASP A 41 -0.34 14.42 2.74
C ASP A 41 -1.38 15.00 3.71
N GLY A 42 -2.62 15.15 3.27
CA GLY A 42 -3.73 15.68 4.07
C GLY A 42 -4.10 14.79 5.24
N VAL A 43 -4.05 13.46 5.06
CA VAL A 43 -4.30 12.48 6.12
C VAL A 43 -3.02 11.95 6.77
N ARG A 44 -1.86 12.41 6.31
CA ARG A 44 -0.52 11.97 6.69
C ARG A 44 -0.38 10.45 6.70
N ALA A 45 -0.66 9.84 5.55
CA ALA A 45 -0.57 8.39 5.37
C ALA A 45 0.34 8.03 4.19
N THR A 46 1.04 6.90 4.27
CA THR A 46 1.78 6.34 3.13
C THR A 46 0.86 5.54 2.19
N PRO A 47 1.29 5.20 0.96
CA PRO A 47 0.62 4.21 0.13
C PRO A 47 0.41 2.86 0.82
N THR A 48 1.37 2.38 1.60
CA THR A 48 1.22 1.14 2.41
C THR A 48 0.09 1.29 3.42
N GLU A 49 0.02 2.39 4.16
CA GLU A 49 -1.10 2.64 5.08
C GLU A 49 -2.44 2.66 4.33
N LEU A 50 -2.53 3.35 3.19
CA LEU A 50 -3.73 3.38 2.36
C LEU A 50 -4.14 1.98 1.86
N LEU A 51 -3.20 1.17 1.39
CA LEU A 51 -3.49 -0.14 0.81
C LEU A 51 -3.88 -1.20 1.84
N PHE A 52 -3.52 -1.03 3.11
CA PHE A 52 -3.78 -2.00 4.18
C PHE A 52 -4.68 -1.46 5.31
N ASN A 53 -5.38 -0.35 5.08
CA ASN A 53 -6.32 0.24 6.03
C ASN A 53 -7.65 0.60 5.36
N ALA A 54 -8.70 -0.16 5.66
CA ALA A 54 -10.02 0.02 5.05
C ALA A 54 -10.65 1.40 5.33
N ASP A 55 -10.34 2.02 6.47
CA ASP A 55 -10.84 3.37 6.78
C ASP A 55 -10.17 4.44 5.91
N LEU A 56 -8.87 4.30 5.60
CA LEU A 56 -8.20 5.20 4.65
C LEU A 56 -8.73 5.00 3.23
N GLN A 57 -9.02 3.77 2.82
CA GLN A 57 -9.62 3.47 1.51
C GLN A 57 -11.01 4.08 1.38
N ARG A 58 -11.84 3.97 2.43
CA ARG A 58 -13.14 4.63 2.50
C ARG A 58 -12.99 6.15 2.38
N LYS A 59 -12.11 6.77 3.19
CA LYS A 59 -11.85 8.22 3.13
C LYS A 59 -11.40 8.69 1.75
N LEU A 60 -10.57 7.92 1.06
CA LEU A 60 -10.16 8.24 -0.32
C LEU A 60 -11.35 8.15 -1.28
N SER A 61 -12.16 7.10 -1.17
CA SER A 61 -13.39 6.95 -1.97
C SER A 61 -14.35 8.12 -1.75
N ASP A 62 -14.53 8.53 -0.49
CA ASP A 62 -15.38 9.67 -0.09
C ASP A 62 -14.83 11.03 -0.56
N ALA A 63 -13.54 11.12 -0.91
CA ALA A 63 -12.94 12.32 -1.51
C ALA A 63 -13.44 12.59 -2.95
N GLY A 64 -14.32 11.73 -3.49
CA GLY A 64 -15.14 11.99 -4.66
C GLY A 64 -14.33 12.30 -5.92
N THR A 65 -14.45 13.52 -6.43
CA THR A 65 -13.83 13.94 -7.70
C THR A 65 -12.32 13.83 -7.71
N ASN A 66 -11.66 13.95 -6.56
CA ASN A 66 -10.20 13.81 -6.48
C ASN A 66 -9.77 12.36 -6.76
N TYR A 67 -10.47 11.39 -6.18
CA TYR A 67 -10.20 9.97 -6.42
C TYR A 67 -10.54 9.58 -7.85
N ALA A 68 -11.71 9.99 -8.36
CA ALA A 68 -12.08 9.74 -9.75
C ALA A 68 -11.10 10.38 -10.75
N GLY A 69 -10.61 11.59 -10.47
CA GLY A 69 -9.62 12.27 -11.29
C GLY A 69 -8.26 11.57 -11.30
N ALA A 70 -7.81 11.03 -10.16
CA ALA A 70 -6.60 10.21 -10.09
C ALA A 70 -6.72 8.94 -10.94
N VAL A 71 -7.83 8.19 -10.77
CA VAL A 71 -8.11 6.98 -11.55
C VAL A 71 -8.18 7.27 -13.05
N GLN A 72 -8.84 8.36 -13.45
CA GLN A 72 -8.92 8.76 -14.86
C GLN A 72 -7.55 9.07 -15.46
N LYS A 73 -6.68 9.81 -14.74
CA LYS A 73 -5.31 10.10 -15.21
C LYS A 73 -4.49 8.83 -15.40
N ILE A 74 -4.58 7.89 -14.45
CA ILE A 74 -3.90 6.59 -14.53
C ILE A 74 -4.41 5.80 -15.75
N ALA A 75 -5.74 5.74 -15.94
CA ALA A 75 -6.34 5.03 -17.06
C ALA A 75 -5.89 5.58 -18.41
N ILE A 76 -5.90 6.91 -18.59
CA ILE A 76 -5.42 7.57 -19.82
C ILE A 76 -3.97 7.18 -20.11
N ALA A 77 -3.10 7.27 -19.11
CA ALA A 77 -1.69 6.94 -19.26
C ALA A 77 -1.47 5.45 -19.61
N GLN A 78 -2.24 4.55 -19.00
CA GLN A 78 -2.12 3.11 -19.24
C GLN A 78 -2.60 2.67 -20.62
N VAL A 79 -3.61 3.34 -21.19
CA VAL A 79 -4.12 3.01 -22.54
C VAL A 79 -3.44 3.80 -23.66
N SER A 80 -2.72 4.87 -23.34
CA SER A 80 -1.99 5.70 -24.31
C SER A 80 -1.06 4.86 -25.20
N GLY A 81 -1.32 4.87 -26.51
CA GLY A 81 -0.53 4.13 -27.50
C GLY A 81 -0.85 2.62 -27.58
N VAL A 82 -1.83 2.12 -26.83
CA VAL A 82 -2.26 0.72 -26.88
C VAL A 82 -3.50 0.58 -27.78
N LYS A 83 -3.40 -0.25 -28.81
CA LYS A 83 -4.54 -0.50 -29.73
C LYS A 83 -5.66 -1.26 -29.01
N ASN A 84 -6.92 -0.96 -29.38
CA ASN A 84 -8.12 -1.65 -28.88
C ASN A 84 -8.35 -1.58 -27.36
N ARG A 85 -7.79 -0.57 -26.68
CA ARG A 85 -8.07 -0.27 -25.26
C ARG A 85 -8.71 1.11 -25.18
N ASP A 86 -9.85 1.20 -24.51
CA ASP A 86 -10.51 2.48 -24.24
C ASP A 86 -10.32 2.91 -22.78
N VAL A 87 -10.31 4.23 -22.57
CA VAL A 87 -10.11 4.82 -21.25
C VAL A 87 -11.24 4.44 -20.29
N ALA A 88 -12.49 4.39 -20.76
CA ALA A 88 -13.64 4.16 -19.89
C ALA A 88 -13.68 2.73 -19.35
N GLY A 89 -13.34 1.73 -20.19
CA GLY A 89 -13.14 0.35 -19.78
C GLY A 89 -12.04 0.25 -18.72
N ARG A 90 -10.90 0.92 -18.94
CA ARG A 90 -9.79 0.87 -17.98
C ARG A 90 -10.11 1.55 -16.65
N ILE A 91 -10.87 2.65 -16.64
CA ILE A 91 -11.37 3.27 -15.41
C ILE A 91 -12.19 2.27 -14.59
N LYS A 92 -13.12 1.55 -15.23
CA LYS A 92 -13.95 0.54 -14.54
C LYS A 92 -13.11 -0.59 -13.97
N GLU A 93 -12.12 -1.07 -14.72
CA GLU A 93 -11.18 -2.09 -14.25
C GLU A 93 -10.42 -1.62 -12.98
N ILE A 94 -9.89 -0.40 -12.98
CA ILE A 94 -9.15 0.13 -11.82
C ILE A 94 -10.05 0.23 -10.58
N PHE A 95 -11.28 0.75 -10.71
CA PHE A 95 -12.21 0.79 -9.58
C PHE A 95 -12.55 -0.61 -9.05
N ALA A 96 -12.80 -1.58 -9.94
CA ALA A 96 -13.08 -2.95 -9.54
C ALA A 96 -11.90 -3.60 -8.78
N LEU A 97 -10.66 -3.29 -9.17
CA LEU A 97 -9.47 -3.73 -8.44
C LEU A 97 -9.41 -3.11 -7.04
N CYS A 98 -9.64 -1.79 -6.92
CA CYS A 98 -9.68 -1.11 -5.63
C CYS A 98 -10.78 -1.64 -4.70
N ASP A 99 -11.99 -1.86 -5.22
CA ASP A 99 -13.10 -2.43 -4.47
C ASP A 99 -12.77 -3.85 -3.99
N THR A 100 -12.16 -4.68 -4.85
CA THR A 100 -11.75 -6.04 -4.48
C THR A 100 -10.72 -6.03 -3.36
N VAL A 101 -9.72 -5.14 -3.39
CA VAL A 101 -8.73 -5.01 -2.31
C VAL A 101 -9.41 -4.59 -1.01
N ARG A 102 -10.33 -3.61 -1.05
CA ARG A 102 -11.09 -3.18 0.12
C ARG A 102 -11.90 -4.31 0.73
N ASP A 103 -12.63 -5.07 -0.09
CA ASP A 103 -13.48 -6.15 0.37
C ASP A 103 -12.66 -7.28 0.99
N ARG A 104 -11.47 -7.58 0.44
CA ARG A 104 -10.51 -8.52 1.04
C ARG A 104 -10.05 -8.06 2.42
N LEU A 105 -9.73 -6.78 2.60
CA LEU A 105 -9.31 -6.24 3.91
C LEU A 105 -10.45 -6.28 4.94
N LEU A 106 -11.66 -5.89 4.54
CA LEU A 106 -12.83 -5.91 5.41
C LEU A 106 -13.11 -7.33 5.89
N LYS A 107 -13.06 -8.31 4.97
CA LYS A 107 -13.20 -9.72 5.30
C LYS A 107 -12.09 -10.21 6.23
N ALA A 108 -10.83 -9.95 5.89
CA ALA A 108 -9.70 -10.38 6.72
C ALA A 108 -9.76 -9.79 8.15
N THR A 109 -10.19 -8.53 8.29
CA THR A 109 -10.36 -7.87 9.58
C THR A 109 -11.53 -8.45 10.38
N ALA A 110 -12.64 -8.79 9.71
CA ALA A 110 -13.79 -9.42 10.35
C ALA A 110 -13.48 -10.85 10.81
N ASP A 111 -12.76 -11.62 10.00
CA ASP A 111 -12.35 -12.99 10.30
C ASP A 111 -11.35 -13.01 11.47
N ALA A 112 -10.42 -12.04 11.52
CA ALA A 112 -9.43 -11.93 12.57
C ALA A 112 -8.94 -10.48 12.73
N PRO A 113 -9.41 -9.75 13.76
CA PRO A 113 -8.98 -8.38 14.03
C PRO A 113 -7.45 -8.25 14.15
N VAL A 114 -6.90 -7.14 13.67
CA VAL A 114 -5.48 -6.82 13.76
C VAL A 114 -5.19 -5.94 14.97
N ASP A 115 -4.16 -6.27 15.72
CA ASP A 115 -3.61 -5.42 16.79
C ASP A 115 -2.50 -4.51 16.26
N ILE A 116 -2.16 -3.47 17.03
CA ILE A 116 -0.99 -2.64 16.76
C ILE A 116 0.31 -3.41 17.06
N LEU A 117 1.38 -3.07 16.36
CA LEU A 117 2.72 -3.57 16.62
C LEU A 117 3.32 -2.85 17.82
N VAL A 118 4.03 -3.60 18.66
CA VAL A 118 4.75 -3.07 19.83
C VAL A 118 6.16 -3.64 19.81
N ALA A 119 7.17 -2.77 19.75
CA ALA A 119 8.56 -3.19 19.55
C ALA A 119 9.04 -4.18 20.63
N ALA A 120 8.63 -3.96 21.89
CA ALA A 120 8.98 -4.83 23.02
C ALA A 120 8.43 -6.27 22.92
N THR A 121 7.36 -6.48 22.15
CA THR A 121 6.72 -7.79 21.95
C THR A 121 6.74 -8.25 20.50
N LEU A 122 7.51 -7.59 19.64
CA LEU A 122 7.47 -7.81 18.20
C LEU A 122 7.76 -9.28 17.84
N ALA A 123 8.77 -9.90 18.45
CA ALA A 123 9.10 -11.30 18.20
C ALA A 123 7.93 -12.26 18.48
N GLN A 124 7.16 -12.01 19.56
CA GLN A 124 5.97 -12.79 19.88
C GLN A 124 4.87 -12.55 18.83
N GLN A 125 4.66 -11.29 18.42
CA GLN A 125 3.67 -10.93 17.41
C GLN A 125 3.99 -11.60 16.06
N LEU A 126 5.25 -11.55 15.62
CA LEU A 126 5.73 -12.22 14.41
C LEU A 126 5.59 -13.74 14.48
N GLY A 127 5.81 -14.34 15.65
CA GLY A 127 5.61 -15.78 15.87
C GLY A 127 4.13 -16.24 15.80
N SER A 128 3.18 -15.31 15.90
CA SER A 128 1.74 -15.59 15.82
C SER A 128 1.13 -15.41 14.43
N LEU A 129 1.90 -14.88 13.47
CA LEU A 129 1.43 -14.65 12.11
C LEU A 129 1.24 -15.96 11.34
N PRO A 130 0.41 -15.97 10.27
CA PRO A 130 0.27 -17.12 9.38
C PRO A 130 1.62 -17.63 8.84
N ALA A 131 1.68 -18.93 8.56
CA ALA A 131 2.86 -19.57 7.97
C ALA A 131 2.94 -19.37 6.45
N ASP A 132 1.80 -19.16 5.78
CA ASP A 132 1.80 -18.82 4.36
C ASP A 132 2.47 -17.44 4.16
N PRO A 133 3.49 -17.31 3.29
CA PRO A 133 4.23 -16.06 3.14
C PRO A 133 3.38 -14.87 2.68
N GLN A 134 2.38 -15.10 1.82
CA GLN A 134 1.55 -14.01 1.31
C GLN A 134 0.56 -13.54 2.37
N GLU A 135 -0.09 -14.49 3.06
CA GLU A 135 -0.98 -14.16 4.18
C GLU A 135 -0.20 -13.50 5.34
N ARG A 136 1.03 -13.95 5.59
CA ARG A 136 1.94 -13.35 6.58
C ARG A 136 2.26 -11.90 6.25
N GLU A 137 2.67 -11.63 5.02
CA GLU A 137 3.01 -10.27 4.58
C GLU A 137 1.80 -9.33 4.65
N ILE A 138 0.63 -9.78 4.17
CA ILE A 138 -0.62 -9.02 4.25
C ILE A 138 -0.96 -8.72 5.70
N ARG A 139 -0.91 -9.74 6.58
CA ARG A 139 -1.26 -9.57 7.99
C ARG A 139 -0.34 -8.60 8.70
N LEU A 140 0.97 -8.73 8.49
CA LEU A 140 1.96 -7.81 9.06
C LEU A 140 1.79 -6.39 8.52
N SER A 141 1.50 -6.23 7.22
CA SER A 141 1.25 -4.92 6.61
C SER A 141 0.00 -4.24 7.18
N MET A 142 -1.06 -5.00 7.47
CA MET A 142 -2.26 -4.48 8.15
C MET A 142 -1.95 -4.02 9.59
N MET A 143 -1.17 -4.80 10.35
CA MET A 143 -0.74 -4.40 11.70
C MET A 143 0.13 -3.14 11.66
N LEU A 144 1.07 -3.06 10.72
CA LEU A 144 1.91 -1.87 10.51
C LEU A 144 1.05 -0.65 10.14
N ALA A 145 0.14 -0.79 9.19
CA ALA A 145 -0.76 0.29 8.77
C ALA A 145 -1.62 0.82 9.93
N LYS A 146 -2.13 -0.08 10.79
CA LYS A 146 -2.87 0.30 12.00
C LYS A 146 -1.99 1.07 12.99
N THR A 147 -0.75 0.62 13.16
CA THR A 147 0.21 1.22 14.10
C THR A 147 0.64 2.61 13.65
N LEU A 148 0.96 2.78 12.37
CA LEU A 148 1.40 4.07 11.82
C LEU A 148 0.29 5.12 11.83
N GLN A 149 -0.97 4.70 11.82
CA GLN A 149 -2.11 5.63 11.87
C GLN A 149 -2.20 6.42 13.19
N GLU A 150 -1.60 5.92 14.27
CA GLU A 150 -1.60 6.59 15.58
C GLU A 150 -0.68 7.81 15.62
N ASP A 151 0.34 7.85 14.75
CA ASP A 151 1.31 8.94 14.66
C ASP A 151 0.99 9.87 13.47
N LYS A 152 1.01 11.18 13.70
CA LYS A 152 0.80 12.20 12.66
C LYS A 152 2.09 12.90 12.27
N ASP A 153 3.24 12.49 12.77
CA ASP A 153 4.55 13.03 12.41
C ASP A 153 5.31 12.06 11.51
N TRP A 154 5.80 12.53 10.35
CA TRP A 154 6.57 11.70 9.42
C TRP A 154 7.87 11.17 10.06
N ALA A 155 8.56 12.02 10.82
CA ALA A 155 9.77 11.60 11.52
C ALA A 155 9.44 10.61 12.66
N GLY A 156 8.27 10.76 13.30
CA GLY A 156 7.72 9.81 14.26
C GLY A 156 7.49 8.43 13.66
N LYS A 157 6.77 8.36 12.53
CA LYS A 157 6.57 7.12 11.78
C LYS A 157 7.89 6.47 11.35
N ALA A 158 8.84 7.23 10.82
CA ALA A 158 10.15 6.72 10.44
C ALA A 158 10.90 6.12 11.64
N ARG A 159 10.93 6.82 12.79
CA ARG A 159 11.55 6.31 14.02
C ARG A 159 10.87 5.03 14.51
N LEU A 160 9.53 4.97 14.43
CA LEU A 160 8.77 3.80 14.82
C LEU A 160 9.08 2.59 13.94
N ILE A 161 9.13 2.77 12.62
CA ILE A 161 9.52 1.73 11.66
C ILE A 161 10.95 1.24 11.93
N LEU A 162 11.89 2.17 12.12
CA LEU A 162 13.28 1.82 12.45
C LEU A 162 13.38 1.03 13.78
N SER A 163 12.52 1.35 14.75
CA SER A 163 12.47 0.60 16.02
C SER A 163 11.97 -0.83 15.82
N PHE A 164 11.03 -1.06 14.90
CA PHE A 164 10.59 -2.40 14.55
C PHE A 164 11.65 -3.17 13.79
N LEU A 165 12.28 -2.55 12.78
CA LEU A 165 13.39 -3.16 12.03
C LEU A 165 14.52 -3.62 12.95
N ALA A 166 14.88 -2.82 13.96
CA ALA A 166 15.88 -3.17 14.96
C ALA A 166 15.45 -4.29 15.93
N ALA A 167 14.13 -4.51 16.07
CA ALA A 167 13.55 -5.51 16.96
C ALA A 167 13.16 -6.83 16.25
N ILE A 168 13.29 -6.91 14.92
CA ILE A 168 13.06 -8.14 14.17
C ILE A 168 14.11 -9.17 14.60
N PRO A 169 13.69 -10.37 15.07
CA PRO A 169 14.63 -11.41 15.47
C PRO A 169 15.39 -11.93 14.25
N GLU A 170 16.67 -12.25 14.44
CA GLU A 170 17.44 -12.98 13.44
C GLU A 170 16.83 -14.36 13.19
N GLY A 171 16.83 -14.81 11.94
CA GLY A 171 16.28 -16.11 11.60
C GLY A 171 15.91 -16.25 10.13
N ARG A 172 15.35 -17.42 9.79
CA ARG A 172 14.98 -17.77 8.42
C ARG A 172 13.97 -16.80 7.80
N ASP A 173 13.02 -16.32 8.61
CA ASP A 173 11.92 -15.48 8.15
C ASP A 173 12.21 -13.98 8.30
N ALA A 174 13.39 -13.61 8.83
CA ALA A 174 13.74 -12.23 9.12
C ALA A 174 13.63 -11.30 7.90
N LEU A 175 14.06 -11.78 6.71
CA LEU A 175 13.93 -11.01 5.48
C LEU A 175 12.46 -10.80 5.08
N ALA A 176 11.62 -11.82 5.21
CA ALA A 176 10.20 -11.70 4.90
C ALA A 176 9.50 -10.73 5.87
N ASP A 177 9.86 -10.79 7.14
CA ASP A 177 9.33 -9.90 8.18
C ASP A 177 9.80 -8.45 8.00
N GLN A 178 10.98 -8.21 7.40
CA GLN A 178 11.49 -6.87 7.09
C GLN A 178 10.74 -6.18 5.96
N VAL A 179 10.25 -6.93 4.97
CA VAL A 179 9.69 -6.39 3.72
C VAL A 179 8.59 -5.33 3.95
N PRO A 180 7.56 -5.53 4.79
CA PRO A 180 6.54 -4.50 5.01
C PRO A 180 7.09 -3.20 5.61
N PHE A 181 8.09 -3.30 6.49
CA PHE A 181 8.73 -2.15 7.12
C PHE A 181 9.57 -1.36 6.12
N ASP A 182 10.38 -2.03 5.31
CA ASP A 182 11.20 -1.39 4.27
C ASP A 182 10.33 -0.67 3.24
N LYS A 183 9.23 -1.31 2.82
CA LYS A 183 8.26 -0.71 1.89
C LYS A 183 7.69 0.59 2.46
N ALA A 184 7.23 0.58 3.71
CA ALA A 184 6.68 1.77 4.36
C ALA A 184 7.74 2.84 4.61
N LEU A 185 8.97 2.46 4.98
CA LEU A 185 10.06 3.40 5.21
C LEU A 185 10.46 4.13 3.92
N GLY A 186 10.56 3.38 2.81
CA GLY A 186 10.85 3.95 1.49
C GLY A 186 9.75 4.87 0.93
N GLU A 187 8.57 4.88 1.54
CA GLU A 187 7.48 5.82 1.20
C GLU A 187 7.51 7.11 2.02
N ILE A 188 8.29 7.15 3.11
CA ILE A 188 8.43 8.31 4.00
C ILE A 188 9.66 9.16 3.65
N LEU A 189 10.75 8.51 3.23
CA LEU A 189 12.05 9.14 2.90
C LEU A 189 12.08 9.69 1.46
#